data_AF-A0A916AW13-F1
#
_entry.id   AF-A0A916AW13-F1
#
_cell.length_a   1.000
_cell.length_b   1.000
_cell.length_c   1.000
_cell.angle_alpha   90.00
_cell.angle_beta   90.00
_cell.angle_gamma   90.00
#
_symmetry.space_group_name_H-M   'P 1'
#
loop_
_entity.id
_entity.type
_entity.pdbx_description
1 polymer ?
#
loop_
_entity_poly.entity_id
_entity_poly.type
_entity_poly.pdbx_seq_one_letter_code
_entity_poly.pdbx_strand_id
1 'polypeptide(L)'
;MSKEQLKTPYFMINEDKLVENLEKAKQLKDISGVKLVLALKCFSTWGVFDIIKPYLDGTTSSGPFEVKLGYETFGGETHAYSVGYSEDDVREVADICDKMIFNSQSQLAAYRHVVEGKASIGLRLNPGVSYAGQDLANPARQFSRLGVQADHIKPEIFDGIDGVMFHMNCENKDVDAFIALLDSISEQFGEYLNKLDWVSMGGGVFFTWPGYDIEKLGLALKAFSKKHGVQMYLEPGEAIITKTTDLVVTVVDIVENVKKTAIVDSATEAHRLDTLIYNEPASILEASENGEHEYVIGSCSCLAGDQFCVANFEQPLEIGQRLHILDSAGYTMVKLNWFNGLRMPSVYCQRSNGEIQKLNEFDYSDFKRSLSQWTVK
;
A
#
# COMPACT_ATOMS: atom_id res chain seq x y z
N MET A 1 -0.30 -2.04 28.88
CA MET A 1 -1.21 -3.19 28.70
C MET A 1 -0.35 -4.39 28.39
N SER A 2 -0.65 -5.59 28.92
CA SER A 2 0.07 -6.80 28.49
C SER A 2 -0.61 -7.39 27.24
N LYS A 3 0.14 -8.10 26.38
CA LYS A 3 -0.43 -8.68 25.14
C LYS A 3 -1.54 -9.68 25.45
N GLU A 4 -1.42 -10.43 26.54
CA GLU A 4 -2.39 -11.46 26.96
C GLU A 4 -3.76 -10.86 27.34
N GLN A 5 -3.82 -9.57 27.69
CA GLN A 5 -5.05 -8.88 28.07
C GLN A 5 -5.84 -8.32 26.89
N LEU A 6 -5.22 -8.24 25.70
CA LEU A 6 -5.86 -7.70 24.51
C LEU A 6 -6.90 -8.68 23.97
N LYS A 7 -8.07 -8.19 23.57
CA LYS A 7 -9.13 -9.02 22.95
C LYS A 7 -8.86 -9.17 21.46
N THR A 8 -8.88 -10.40 20.96
CA THR A 8 -8.81 -10.71 19.53
C THR A 8 -10.16 -10.49 18.83
N PRO A 9 -10.16 -10.28 17.50
CA PRO A 9 -8.98 -10.09 16.65
C PRO A 9 -8.36 -8.69 16.81
N TYR A 10 -7.05 -8.56 16.54
CA TYR A 10 -6.39 -7.25 16.46
C TYR A 10 -5.15 -7.24 15.55
N PHE A 11 -4.86 -6.10 14.92
CA PHE A 11 -3.58 -5.83 14.28
C PHE A 11 -2.57 -5.32 15.31
N MET A 12 -1.35 -5.85 15.28
CA MET A 12 -0.23 -5.41 16.13
C MET A 12 0.93 -4.93 15.26
N ILE A 13 1.08 -3.61 15.16
CA ILE A 13 2.21 -2.97 14.48
C ILE A 13 3.42 -2.98 15.41
N ASN A 14 4.56 -3.46 14.95
CA ASN A 14 5.82 -3.44 15.69
C ASN A 14 6.70 -2.26 15.24
N GLU A 15 6.99 -1.34 16.17
CA GLU A 15 7.81 -0.15 15.87
C GLU A 15 9.23 -0.50 15.42
N ASP A 16 9.91 -1.44 16.09
CA ASP A 16 11.30 -1.78 15.76
C ASP A 16 11.43 -2.31 14.33
N LYS A 17 10.54 -3.24 13.93
CA LYS A 17 10.49 -3.77 12.56
C LYS A 17 10.16 -2.69 11.53
N LEU A 18 9.29 -1.74 11.88
CA LEU A 18 8.98 -0.60 11.02
C LEU A 18 10.21 0.30 10.85
N VAL A 19 10.92 0.62 11.93
CA VAL A 19 12.16 1.40 11.90
C VAL A 19 13.24 0.70 11.07
N GLU A 20 13.39 -0.62 11.17
CA GLU A 20 14.32 -1.39 10.31
C GLU A 20 14.05 -1.17 8.80
N ASN A 21 12.79 -1.15 8.38
CA ASN A 21 12.42 -0.84 7.00
C ASN A 21 12.68 0.63 6.64
N LEU A 22 12.43 1.54 7.58
CA LEU A 22 12.63 2.99 7.39
C LEU A 22 14.13 3.36 7.28
N GLU A 23 15.02 2.67 7.97
CA GLU A 23 16.47 2.86 7.83
C GLU A 23 16.97 2.48 6.43
N LYS A 24 16.40 1.43 5.82
CA LYS A 24 16.67 1.08 4.41
C LYS A 24 16.15 2.17 3.46
N ALA A 25 14.97 2.73 3.75
CA ALA A 25 14.42 3.85 2.98
C ALA A 25 15.34 5.08 3.07
N LYS A 26 15.85 5.39 4.26
CA LYS A 26 16.84 6.46 4.48
C LYS A 26 18.13 6.21 3.69
N GLN A 27 18.69 5.00 3.76
CA GLN A 27 19.90 4.64 3.00
C GLN A 27 19.70 4.88 1.50
N LEU A 28 18.56 4.46 0.95
CA LEU A 28 18.25 4.67 -0.47
C LEU A 28 18.24 6.16 -0.84
N LYS A 29 17.62 7.00 0.00
CA LYS A 29 17.59 8.46 -0.18
C LYS A 29 18.98 9.07 -0.13
N ASP A 30 19.79 8.68 0.86
CA ASP A 30 21.15 9.22 1.04
C ASP A 30 22.05 8.92 -0.16
N ILE A 31 21.91 7.74 -0.78
CA ILE A 31 22.69 7.37 -1.98
C ILE A 31 22.21 8.13 -3.21
N SER A 32 20.89 8.17 -3.42
CA SER A 32 20.28 8.54 -4.70
C SER A 32 19.83 9.99 -4.82
N GLY A 33 19.48 10.64 -3.72
CA GLY A 33 18.74 11.91 -3.71
C GLY A 33 17.26 11.77 -4.10
N VAL A 34 16.73 10.54 -4.23
CA VAL A 34 15.30 10.31 -4.46
C VAL A 34 14.48 10.82 -3.27
N LYS A 35 13.28 11.33 -3.54
CA LYS A 35 12.27 11.57 -2.51
C LYS A 35 11.33 10.38 -2.42
N LEU A 36 10.94 10.00 -1.21
CA LEU A 36 10.04 8.90 -0.94
C LEU A 36 8.75 9.44 -0.34
N VAL A 37 7.62 9.17 -0.98
CA VAL A 37 6.31 9.57 -0.46
C VAL A 37 5.46 8.32 -0.17
N LEU A 38 4.92 8.20 1.05
CA LEU A 38 4.18 7.01 1.47
C LEU A 38 2.91 6.82 0.62
N ALA A 39 2.74 5.65 0.02
CA ALA A 39 1.53 5.33 -0.74
C ALA A 39 0.37 4.95 0.20
N LEU A 40 -0.55 5.89 0.45
CA LEU A 40 -1.62 5.73 1.43
C LEU A 40 -2.62 4.63 1.08
N LYS A 41 -2.80 4.34 -0.22
CA LYS A 41 -3.60 3.20 -0.71
C LYS A 41 -3.15 1.84 -0.14
N CYS A 42 -1.89 1.72 0.25
CA CYS A 42 -1.31 0.51 0.83
C CYS A 42 -1.40 0.53 2.35
N PHE A 43 -1.08 1.67 2.96
CA PHE A 43 -1.06 1.84 4.40
C PHE A 43 -1.38 3.28 4.81
N SER A 44 -2.45 3.44 5.59
CA SER A 44 -2.94 4.75 6.07
C SER A 44 -3.29 4.77 7.55
N THR A 45 -2.69 3.88 8.35
CA THR A 45 -2.86 3.86 9.82
C THR A 45 -2.09 5.04 10.43
N TRP A 46 -2.69 6.22 10.38
CA TRP A 46 -2.03 7.50 10.69
C TRP A 46 -1.47 7.60 12.11
N GLY A 47 -1.97 6.79 13.06
CA GLY A 47 -1.48 6.73 14.44
C GLY A 47 0.01 6.36 14.58
N VAL A 48 0.66 5.86 13.52
CA VAL A 48 2.11 5.61 13.50
C VAL A 48 2.90 6.56 12.60
N PHE A 49 2.26 7.57 11.99
CA PHE A 49 2.96 8.45 11.06
C PHE A 49 4.11 9.22 11.70
N ASP A 50 4.06 9.54 12.99
CA ASP A 50 5.18 10.20 13.68
C ASP A 50 6.47 9.35 13.72
N ILE A 51 6.34 8.02 13.55
CA ILE A 51 7.49 7.11 13.41
C ILE A 51 8.04 7.18 11.97
N ILE A 52 7.17 7.36 10.97
CA ILE A 52 7.48 7.28 9.54
C ILE A 52 7.98 8.63 8.97
N LYS A 53 7.35 9.74 9.36
CA LYS A 53 7.62 11.10 8.86
C LYS A 53 9.11 11.50 8.87
N PRO A 54 9.94 11.15 9.86
CA PRO A 54 11.35 11.54 9.86
C PRO A 54 12.17 10.93 8.71
N TYR A 55 11.68 9.86 8.07
CA TYR A 55 12.40 9.10 7.06
C TYR A 55 11.92 9.40 5.63
N LEU A 56 10.63 9.73 5.47
CA LEU A 56 10.01 9.98 4.17
C LEU A 56 9.77 11.48 3.94
N ASP A 57 9.45 11.86 2.71
CA ASP A 57 9.29 13.26 2.29
C ASP A 57 7.82 13.70 2.23
N GLY A 58 6.88 12.78 2.43
CA GLY A 58 5.47 13.08 2.30
C GLY A 58 4.59 11.86 2.00
N THR A 59 3.46 12.08 1.34
CA THR A 59 2.47 11.06 0.97
C THR A 59 2.04 11.16 -0.50
N THR A 60 1.68 10.03 -1.09
CA THR A 60 0.94 9.98 -2.36
C THR A 60 -0.42 9.35 -2.13
N SER A 61 -1.41 9.92 -2.80
CA SER A 61 -2.83 9.69 -2.55
C SER A 61 -3.56 9.39 -3.86
N SER A 62 -4.59 8.57 -3.76
CA SER A 62 -5.40 8.09 -4.87
C SER A 62 -6.85 8.61 -4.89
N GLY A 63 -7.19 9.50 -3.94
CA GLY A 63 -8.48 10.16 -3.81
C GLY A 63 -8.46 11.28 -2.76
N PRO A 64 -9.51 12.11 -2.67
CA PRO A 64 -9.49 13.34 -1.87
C PRO A 64 -9.32 13.10 -0.37
N PHE A 65 -9.88 12.02 0.17
CA PHE A 65 -9.72 11.68 1.59
C PHE A 65 -8.30 11.21 1.94
N GLU A 66 -7.61 10.52 1.04
CA GLU A 66 -6.19 10.19 1.24
C GLU A 66 -5.35 11.47 1.23
N VAL A 67 -5.63 12.41 0.30
CA VAL A 67 -4.91 13.69 0.24
C VAL A 67 -5.09 14.48 1.54
N LYS A 68 -6.33 14.60 2.03
CA LYS A 68 -6.61 15.25 3.32
C LYS A 68 -5.91 14.56 4.48
N LEU A 69 -5.97 13.24 4.55
CA LEU A 69 -5.31 12.48 5.61
C LEU A 69 -3.79 12.71 5.58
N GLY A 70 -3.17 12.64 4.41
CA GLY A 70 -1.74 12.90 4.22
C GLY A 70 -1.36 14.31 4.65
N TYR A 71 -2.11 15.31 4.20
CA TYR A 71 -1.89 16.71 4.59
C TYR A 71 -2.04 16.95 6.10
N GLU A 72 -3.13 16.47 6.71
CA GLU A 72 -3.45 16.73 8.12
C GLU A 72 -2.55 15.95 9.08
N THR A 73 -2.24 14.69 8.76
CA THR A 73 -1.65 13.76 9.72
C THR A 73 -0.22 13.36 9.38
N PHE A 74 0.22 13.47 8.12
CA PHE A 74 1.60 13.20 7.70
C PHE A 74 2.43 14.49 7.57
N GLY A 75 1.91 15.49 6.85
CA GLY A 75 2.66 16.68 6.47
C GLY A 75 3.74 16.38 5.41
N GLY A 76 4.70 17.29 5.23
CA GLY A 76 5.67 17.19 4.13
C GLY A 76 4.99 17.43 2.78
N GLU A 77 5.48 16.77 1.72
CA GLU A 77 4.85 16.85 0.41
C GLU A 77 3.57 16.00 0.30
N THR A 78 2.52 16.54 -0.28
CA THR A 78 1.25 15.83 -0.51
C THR A 78 0.99 15.72 -2.01
N HIS A 79 1.08 14.51 -2.55
CA HIS A 79 0.85 14.23 -3.97
C HIS A 79 -0.55 13.64 -4.17
N ALA A 80 -1.31 14.23 -5.08
CA ALA A 80 -2.67 13.83 -5.41
C ALA A 80 -2.70 13.19 -6.81
N TYR A 81 -3.06 11.92 -6.91
CA TYR A 81 -3.40 11.23 -8.14
C TYR A 81 -4.83 10.68 -8.07
N SER A 82 -5.53 10.63 -9.20
CA SER A 82 -6.75 9.84 -9.35
C SER A 82 -6.87 9.34 -10.77
N VAL A 83 -7.47 8.16 -10.93
CA VAL A 83 -7.82 7.62 -12.25
C VAL A 83 -8.85 8.52 -12.94
N GLY A 84 -9.74 9.14 -12.18
CA GLY A 84 -10.74 10.08 -12.68
C GLY A 84 -11.24 10.96 -11.55
N TYR A 85 -10.90 12.24 -11.62
CA TYR A 85 -11.42 13.26 -10.71
C TYR A 85 -12.78 13.75 -11.18
N SER A 86 -13.67 14.00 -10.23
CA SER A 86 -14.73 15.00 -10.38
C SER A 86 -14.14 16.41 -10.15
N GLU A 87 -14.85 17.45 -10.61
CA GLU A 87 -14.43 18.83 -10.34
C GLU A 87 -14.42 19.13 -8.83
N ASP A 88 -15.39 18.58 -8.09
CA ASP A 88 -15.48 18.73 -6.63
C ASP A 88 -14.25 18.13 -5.95
N ASP A 89 -13.81 16.93 -6.36
CA ASP A 89 -12.58 16.32 -5.83
C ASP A 89 -11.38 17.26 -6.04
N VAL A 90 -11.22 17.84 -7.24
CA VAL A 90 -10.11 18.75 -7.55
C VAL A 90 -10.17 19.99 -6.67
N ARG A 91 -11.35 20.64 -6.58
CA ARG A 91 -11.54 21.85 -5.77
C ARG A 91 -11.28 21.61 -4.30
N GLU A 92 -11.65 20.43 -3.80
CA GLU A 92 -11.49 20.04 -2.42
C GLU A 92 -10.02 19.92 -1.99
N VAL A 93 -9.13 19.53 -2.91
CA VAL A 93 -7.74 19.23 -2.55
C VAL A 93 -6.66 20.06 -3.24
N ALA A 94 -6.99 20.85 -4.26
CA ALA A 94 -5.99 21.63 -5.02
C ALA A 94 -5.20 22.62 -4.16
N ASP A 95 -5.78 23.13 -3.06
CA ASP A 95 -5.13 24.08 -2.15
C ASP A 95 -4.25 23.40 -1.09
N ILE A 96 -4.30 22.06 -0.96
CA ILE A 96 -3.57 21.31 0.08
C ILE A 96 -2.58 20.27 -0.49
N CYS A 97 -2.60 20.02 -1.80
CA CYS A 97 -1.59 19.18 -2.46
C CYS A 97 -0.47 20.01 -3.08
N ASP A 98 0.77 19.54 -2.98
CA ASP A 98 1.92 20.15 -3.65
C ASP A 98 2.00 19.75 -5.13
N LYS A 99 1.49 18.55 -5.45
CA LYS A 99 1.44 18.00 -6.82
C LYS A 99 0.09 17.41 -7.10
N MET A 100 -0.49 17.73 -8.26
CA MET A 100 -1.70 17.10 -8.76
C MET A 100 -1.44 16.44 -10.11
N ILE A 101 -1.69 15.14 -10.15
CA ILE A 101 -1.31 14.24 -11.24
C ILE A 101 -2.58 13.71 -11.90
N PHE A 102 -2.76 14.05 -13.17
CA PHE A 102 -3.92 13.62 -13.95
C PHE A 102 -3.64 12.31 -14.67
N ASN A 103 -4.65 11.44 -14.75
CA ASN A 103 -4.54 10.17 -15.46
C ASN A 103 -4.58 10.34 -17.00
N SER A 104 -5.18 11.40 -17.52
CA SER A 104 -5.37 11.63 -18.95
C SER A 104 -5.23 13.10 -19.35
N GLN A 105 -4.92 13.34 -20.62
CA GLN A 105 -4.89 14.67 -21.23
C GLN A 105 -6.25 15.39 -21.14
N SER A 106 -7.36 14.64 -21.21
CA SER A 106 -8.71 15.22 -21.12
C SER A 106 -9.05 15.71 -19.71
N GLN A 107 -8.66 14.97 -18.68
CA GLN A 107 -8.84 15.39 -17.28
C GLN A 107 -7.97 16.61 -16.95
N LEU A 108 -6.71 16.59 -17.40
CA LEU A 108 -5.82 17.75 -17.29
C LEU A 108 -6.44 18.97 -17.96
N ALA A 109 -6.90 18.87 -19.21
CA ALA A 109 -7.52 19.98 -19.91
C ALA A 109 -8.80 20.50 -19.22
N ALA A 110 -9.62 19.61 -18.66
CA ALA A 110 -10.85 19.97 -17.96
C ALA A 110 -10.59 20.79 -16.69
N TYR A 111 -9.58 20.40 -15.90
CA TYR A 111 -9.43 20.93 -14.53
C TYR A 111 -8.18 21.76 -14.28
N ARG A 112 -7.30 21.93 -15.28
CA ARG A 112 -6.08 22.77 -15.18
C ARG A 112 -6.36 24.12 -14.51
N HIS A 113 -7.40 24.82 -14.97
CA HIS A 113 -7.76 26.16 -14.51
C HIS A 113 -8.09 26.24 -13.01
N VAL A 114 -8.39 25.11 -12.37
CA VAL A 114 -8.65 25.03 -10.91
C VAL A 114 -7.35 24.89 -10.13
N VAL A 115 -6.31 24.28 -10.74
CA VAL A 115 -5.08 23.84 -10.09
C VAL A 115 -3.91 24.79 -10.35
N GLU A 116 -3.91 25.47 -11.50
CA GLU A 116 -2.83 26.35 -11.92
C GLU A 116 -2.55 27.44 -10.88
N GLY A 117 -1.28 27.57 -10.50
CA GLY A 117 -0.83 28.47 -9.44
C GLY A 117 -1.04 27.97 -8.00
N LYS A 118 -1.66 26.80 -7.80
CA LYS A 118 -1.86 26.19 -6.48
C LYS A 118 -0.97 24.98 -6.23
N ALA A 119 -0.86 24.11 -7.22
CA ALA A 119 -0.06 22.89 -7.14
C ALA A 119 0.73 22.68 -8.44
N SER A 120 1.82 21.92 -8.34
CA SER A 120 2.55 21.48 -9.51
C SER A 120 1.75 20.43 -10.28
N ILE A 121 1.67 20.58 -11.60
CA ILE A 121 0.78 19.78 -12.45
C ILE A 121 1.57 18.65 -13.09
N GLY A 122 1.05 17.42 -12.97
CA GLY A 122 1.63 16.25 -13.60
C GLY A 122 0.66 15.43 -14.45
N LEU A 123 1.22 14.57 -15.28
CA LEU A 123 0.47 13.62 -16.11
C LEU A 123 0.99 12.19 -15.88
N ARG A 124 0.09 11.23 -15.68
CA ARG A 124 0.45 9.82 -15.66
C ARG A 124 0.67 9.31 -17.07
N LEU A 125 1.83 8.68 -17.30
CA LEU A 125 2.18 8.04 -18.56
C LEU A 125 2.12 6.52 -18.43
N ASN A 126 1.82 5.85 -19.55
CA ASN A 126 1.83 4.40 -19.66
C ASN A 126 2.96 3.98 -20.62
N PRO A 127 4.02 3.30 -20.12
CA PRO A 127 5.15 2.91 -20.94
C PRO A 127 4.89 1.64 -21.76
N GLY A 128 3.73 0.99 -21.62
CA GLY A 128 3.40 -0.26 -22.30
C GLY A 128 4.14 -1.49 -21.77
N VAL A 129 5.02 -1.31 -20.77
CA VAL A 129 5.76 -2.37 -20.09
C VAL A 129 5.54 -2.28 -18.58
N SER A 130 5.55 -3.43 -17.89
CA SER A 130 5.43 -3.49 -16.43
C SER A 130 6.08 -4.74 -15.85
N TYR A 131 6.44 -4.67 -14.58
CA TYR A 131 6.78 -5.81 -13.75
C TYR A 131 5.62 -6.08 -12.80
N ALA A 132 4.75 -7.02 -13.15
CA ALA A 132 3.66 -7.46 -12.30
C ALA A 132 3.43 -8.97 -12.48
N GLY A 133 3.40 -9.71 -11.37
CA GLY A 133 3.16 -11.17 -11.40
C GLY A 133 1.71 -11.56 -11.68
N GLN A 134 0.76 -10.61 -11.55
CA GLN A 134 -0.67 -10.85 -11.70
C GLN A 134 -1.32 -9.81 -12.63
N ASP A 135 -2.21 -10.26 -13.52
CA ASP A 135 -2.87 -9.36 -14.49
C ASP A 135 -3.75 -8.30 -13.79
N LEU A 136 -4.40 -8.66 -12.68
CA LEU A 136 -5.24 -7.74 -11.91
C LEU A 136 -4.44 -6.54 -11.37
N ALA A 137 -3.15 -6.74 -11.05
CA ALA A 137 -2.25 -5.71 -10.57
C ALA A 137 -1.38 -5.09 -11.69
N ASN A 138 -1.55 -5.51 -12.94
CA ASN A 138 -0.74 -5.06 -14.07
C ASN A 138 -1.27 -3.73 -14.65
N PRO A 139 -0.55 -2.60 -14.48
CA PRO A 139 -0.99 -1.30 -14.98
C PRO A 139 -0.76 -1.10 -16.48
N ALA A 140 0.06 -1.92 -17.12
CA ALA A 140 0.35 -1.89 -18.55
C ALA A 140 -0.40 -3.00 -19.33
N ARG A 141 -1.33 -3.71 -18.69
CA ARG A 141 -2.12 -4.76 -19.33
C ARG A 141 -2.92 -4.25 -20.53
N GLN A 142 -3.33 -5.17 -21.39
CA GLN A 142 -4.20 -4.85 -22.52
C GLN A 142 -5.48 -4.15 -22.03
N PHE A 143 -5.87 -3.07 -22.72
CA PHE A 143 -7.02 -2.22 -22.36
C PHE A 143 -6.88 -1.52 -21.00
N SER A 144 -5.66 -1.36 -20.49
CA SER A 144 -5.44 -0.54 -19.30
C SER A 144 -5.92 0.89 -19.53
N ARG A 145 -6.68 1.40 -18.56
CA ARG A 145 -7.15 2.79 -18.52
C ARG A 145 -6.16 3.74 -17.83
N LEU A 146 -5.01 3.23 -17.41
CA LEU A 146 -4.09 3.91 -16.52
C LEU A 146 -2.96 4.58 -17.30
N GLY A 147 -2.93 5.91 -17.24
CA GLY A 147 -1.94 6.74 -17.95
C GLY A 147 -2.13 6.81 -19.46
N VAL A 148 -1.45 7.77 -20.07
CA VAL A 148 -1.46 7.99 -21.52
C VAL A 148 -0.31 7.22 -22.17
N GLN A 149 -0.60 6.42 -23.19
CA GLN A 149 0.41 5.68 -23.96
C GLN A 149 1.18 6.61 -24.90
N ALA A 150 2.45 6.31 -25.16
CA ALA A 150 3.36 7.15 -25.94
C ALA A 150 2.81 7.57 -27.32
N ASP A 151 2.13 6.67 -28.01
CA ASP A 151 1.54 6.88 -29.33
C ASP A 151 0.28 7.78 -29.32
N HIS A 152 -0.31 8.02 -28.15
CA HIS A 152 -1.49 8.87 -27.97
C HIS A 152 -1.18 10.21 -27.28
N ILE A 153 0.08 10.46 -26.91
CA ILE A 153 0.50 11.71 -26.28
C ILE A 153 0.69 12.78 -27.34
N LYS A 154 0.15 13.97 -27.07
CA LYS A 154 0.44 15.18 -27.84
C LYS A 154 1.69 15.86 -27.26
N PRO A 155 2.81 15.97 -28.00
CA PRO A 155 4.06 16.50 -27.46
C PRO A 155 3.96 17.88 -26.80
N GLU A 156 3.07 18.74 -27.28
CA GLU A 156 2.83 20.08 -26.72
C GLU A 156 2.33 20.06 -25.26
N ILE A 157 1.84 18.93 -24.77
CA ILE A 157 1.38 18.82 -23.37
C ILE A 157 2.53 19.02 -22.38
N PHE A 158 3.76 18.64 -22.78
CA PHE A 158 4.94 18.71 -21.93
C PHE A 158 5.44 20.14 -21.70
N ASP A 159 5.03 21.09 -22.55
CA ASP A 159 5.37 22.50 -22.35
C ASP A 159 4.45 23.16 -21.30
N GLY A 160 3.42 22.46 -20.83
CA GLY A 160 2.44 22.97 -19.86
C GLY A 160 2.36 22.18 -18.56
N ILE A 161 3.17 21.15 -18.34
CA ILE A 161 3.19 20.37 -17.08
C ILE A 161 4.59 20.40 -16.48
N ASP A 162 4.69 20.19 -15.18
CA ASP A 162 5.97 20.27 -14.47
C ASP A 162 6.60 18.89 -14.26
N GLY A 163 5.80 17.82 -14.37
CA GLY A 163 6.30 16.47 -14.17
C GLY A 163 5.37 15.36 -14.64
N VAL A 164 5.83 14.13 -14.48
CA VAL A 164 5.09 12.93 -14.89
C VAL A 164 5.14 11.83 -13.85
N MET A 165 4.17 10.93 -13.92
CA MET A 165 4.12 9.73 -13.10
C MET A 165 4.12 8.50 -13.98
N PHE A 166 4.96 7.53 -13.62
CA PHE A 166 4.84 6.15 -14.05
C PHE A 166 4.48 5.30 -12.84
N HIS A 167 3.71 4.23 -13.06
CA HIS A 167 3.49 3.20 -12.05
C HIS A 167 3.35 1.89 -12.80
N MET A 168 4.41 1.10 -12.75
CA MET A 168 4.63 -0.08 -13.58
C MET A 168 5.21 -1.28 -12.83
N ASN A 169 5.34 -1.19 -11.51
CA ASN A 169 5.88 -2.26 -10.67
C ASN A 169 4.80 -2.76 -9.69
N CYS A 170 4.83 -4.06 -9.42
CA CYS A 170 4.13 -4.73 -8.34
C CYS A 170 5.05 -5.81 -7.77
N GLU A 171 5.37 -5.73 -6.48
CA GLU A 171 6.31 -6.63 -5.80
C GLU A 171 7.61 -6.92 -6.56
N ASN A 172 8.19 -5.88 -7.18
CA ASN A 172 9.43 -6.01 -7.91
C ASN A 172 10.59 -6.21 -6.93
N LYS A 173 10.95 -7.49 -6.73
CA LYS A 173 12.04 -7.99 -5.88
C LYS A 173 13.38 -8.07 -6.66
N ASP A 174 13.41 -7.58 -7.90
CA ASP A 174 14.56 -7.64 -8.80
C ASP A 174 15.01 -6.23 -9.22
N VAL A 175 16.18 -5.83 -8.72
CA VAL A 175 16.78 -4.51 -9.03
C VAL A 175 17.13 -4.37 -10.51
N ASP A 176 17.57 -5.43 -11.18
CA ASP A 176 17.95 -5.39 -12.59
C ASP A 176 16.72 -5.21 -13.47
N ALA A 177 15.61 -5.87 -13.11
CA ALA A 177 14.34 -5.67 -13.78
C ALA A 177 13.84 -4.21 -13.65
N PHE A 178 14.01 -3.59 -12.47
CA PHE A 178 13.68 -2.17 -12.30
C PHE A 178 14.58 -1.25 -13.13
N ILE A 179 15.88 -1.52 -13.19
CA ILE A 179 16.83 -0.75 -14.01
C ILE A 179 16.48 -0.85 -15.50
N ALA A 180 16.11 -2.04 -15.99
CA ALA A 180 15.66 -2.22 -17.38
C ALA A 180 14.41 -1.37 -17.69
N LEU A 181 13.50 -1.21 -16.72
CA LEU A 181 12.33 -0.32 -16.87
C LEU A 181 12.76 1.15 -16.93
N LEU A 182 13.72 1.58 -16.10
CA LEU A 182 14.28 2.93 -16.19
C LEU A 182 14.91 3.19 -17.56
N ASP A 183 15.69 2.24 -18.09
CA ASP A 183 16.32 2.36 -19.41
C ASP A 183 15.26 2.48 -20.52
N SER A 184 14.22 1.64 -20.49
CA SER A 184 13.10 1.70 -21.43
C SER A 184 12.35 3.04 -21.37
N ILE A 185 12.09 3.57 -20.17
CA ILE A 185 11.47 4.89 -20.00
C ILE A 185 12.39 5.99 -20.55
N SER A 186 13.68 5.90 -20.28
CA SER A 186 14.68 6.85 -20.76
C SER A 186 14.74 6.89 -22.28
N GLU A 187 14.66 5.73 -22.95
CA GLU A 187 14.63 5.61 -24.40
C GLU A 187 13.33 6.18 -24.99
N GLN A 188 12.18 5.82 -24.41
CA GLN A 188 10.87 6.16 -24.98
C GLN A 188 10.42 7.60 -24.70
N PHE A 189 10.75 8.13 -23.51
CA PHE A 189 10.23 9.42 -23.04
C PHE A 189 11.33 10.46 -22.75
N GLY A 190 12.61 10.11 -22.94
CA GLY A 190 13.74 10.94 -22.49
C GLY A 190 13.73 12.38 -23.00
N GLU A 191 13.36 12.61 -24.26
CA GLU A 191 13.28 13.96 -24.83
C GLU A 191 12.25 14.84 -24.11
N TYR A 192 11.16 14.24 -23.64
CA TYR A 192 10.13 14.93 -22.87
C TYR A 192 10.57 15.14 -21.42
N LEU A 193 11.14 14.10 -20.79
CA LEU A 193 11.60 14.16 -19.40
C LEU A 193 12.64 15.26 -19.16
N ASN A 194 13.50 15.54 -20.16
CA ASN A 194 14.53 16.59 -20.07
C ASN A 194 13.96 18.01 -19.93
N LYS A 195 12.66 18.20 -20.15
CA LYS A 195 11.97 19.49 -20.02
C LYS A 195 11.22 19.65 -18.70
N LEU A 196 11.16 18.60 -17.88
CA LEU A 196 10.34 18.55 -16.68
C LEU A 196 11.18 18.76 -15.42
N ASP A 197 10.53 19.13 -14.34
CA ASP A 197 11.16 19.34 -13.04
C ASP A 197 11.23 18.04 -12.23
N TRP A 198 10.27 17.15 -12.41
CA TRP A 198 10.17 15.92 -11.62
C TRP A 198 9.54 14.74 -12.35
N VAL A 199 9.86 13.54 -11.84
CA VAL A 199 9.23 12.28 -12.25
C VAL A 199 9.00 11.38 -11.04
N SER A 200 7.79 10.84 -10.93
CA SER A 200 7.49 9.74 -10.01
C SER A 200 7.55 8.41 -10.76
N MET A 201 8.28 7.43 -10.22
CA MET A 201 8.31 6.06 -10.74
C MET A 201 7.32 5.13 -10.01
N GLY A 202 6.46 5.71 -9.16
CA GLY A 202 5.44 4.97 -8.44
C GLY A 202 6.02 4.06 -7.36
N GLY A 203 5.18 3.11 -6.93
CA GLY A 203 5.53 2.11 -5.91
C GLY A 203 5.92 0.78 -6.53
N GLY A 204 5.80 -0.29 -5.73
CA GLY A 204 6.03 -1.67 -6.18
C GLY A 204 7.50 -2.07 -6.32
N VAL A 205 8.45 -1.17 -6.07
CA VAL A 205 9.88 -1.49 -5.93
C VAL A 205 10.12 -2.01 -4.51
N PHE A 206 10.46 -3.29 -4.35
CA PHE A 206 10.50 -3.95 -3.04
C PHE A 206 11.89 -3.87 -2.39
N PHE A 207 12.44 -2.67 -2.25
CA PHE A 207 13.82 -2.46 -1.81
C PHE A 207 14.13 -2.88 -0.36
N THR A 208 13.12 -3.19 0.45
CA THR A 208 13.29 -3.73 1.80
C THR A 208 13.29 -5.26 1.86
N TRP A 209 12.98 -5.93 0.74
CA TRP A 209 13.00 -7.37 0.62
C TRP A 209 14.39 -7.94 0.98
N PRO A 210 14.49 -9.08 1.68
CA PRO A 210 15.77 -9.68 2.02
C PRO A 210 16.64 -9.91 0.77
N GLY A 211 17.87 -9.39 0.81
CA GLY A 211 18.85 -9.52 -0.28
C GLY A 211 18.68 -8.52 -1.44
N TYR A 212 17.74 -7.57 -1.36
CA TYR A 212 17.61 -6.54 -2.38
C TYR A 212 18.80 -5.57 -2.37
N ASP A 213 19.40 -5.31 -3.53
CA ASP A 213 20.57 -4.44 -3.67
C ASP A 213 20.19 -2.94 -3.69
N ILE A 214 20.08 -2.36 -2.49
CA ILE A 214 19.73 -0.95 -2.28
C ILE A 214 20.79 -0.01 -2.88
N GLU A 215 22.07 -0.38 -2.83
CA GLU A 215 23.15 0.46 -3.35
C GLU A 215 23.05 0.58 -4.87
N LYS A 216 22.88 -0.55 -5.56
CA LYS A 216 22.68 -0.59 -7.01
C LYS A 216 21.42 0.17 -7.42
N LEU A 217 20.31 0.00 -6.71
CA LEU A 217 19.09 0.78 -6.94
C LEU A 217 19.36 2.29 -6.79
N GLY A 218 20.01 2.68 -5.69
CA GLY A 218 20.29 4.08 -5.40
C GLY A 218 21.18 4.75 -6.46
N LEU A 219 22.20 4.05 -6.93
CA LEU A 219 23.07 4.52 -8.01
C LEU A 219 22.33 4.67 -9.34
N ALA A 220 21.43 3.73 -9.66
CA ALA A 220 20.61 3.80 -10.88
C ALA A 220 19.65 5.00 -10.85
N LEU A 221 18.94 5.21 -9.74
CA LEU A 221 18.05 6.37 -9.55
C LEU A 221 18.81 7.69 -9.68
N LYS A 222 20.01 7.78 -9.08
CA LYS A 222 20.89 8.96 -9.18
C LYS A 222 21.31 9.23 -10.62
N ALA A 223 21.71 8.18 -11.33
CA ALA A 223 22.13 8.28 -12.73
C ALA A 223 20.96 8.76 -13.62
N PHE A 224 19.76 8.22 -13.42
CA PHE A 224 18.55 8.63 -14.13
C PHE A 224 18.21 10.10 -13.86
N SER A 225 18.16 10.49 -12.58
CA SER A 225 17.91 11.88 -12.16
C SER A 225 18.90 12.84 -12.82
N LYS A 226 20.20 12.52 -12.79
CA LYS A 226 21.25 13.35 -13.41
C LYS A 226 21.13 13.41 -14.93
N LYS A 227 20.77 12.30 -15.59
CA LYS A 227 20.64 12.22 -17.05
C LYS A 227 19.53 13.13 -17.57
N HIS A 228 18.40 13.18 -16.86
CA HIS A 228 17.21 13.92 -17.29
C HIS A 228 17.03 15.27 -16.58
N GLY A 229 17.83 15.58 -15.55
CA GLY A 229 17.73 16.84 -14.81
C GLY A 229 16.49 16.93 -13.90
N VAL A 230 15.89 15.79 -13.53
CA VAL A 230 14.62 15.71 -12.79
C VAL A 230 14.80 15.31 -11.33
N GLN A 231 13.96 15.84 -10.43
CA GLN A 231 13.77 15.25 -9.11
C GLN A 231 13.00 13.93 -9.24
N MET A 232 13.61 12.85 -8.77
CA MET A 232 12.98 11.53 -8.75
C MET A 232 12.12 11.35 -7.48
N TYR A 233 10.96 10.71 -7.65
CA TYR A 233 10.12 10.23 -6.56
C TYR A 233 9.89 8.72 -6.68
N LEU A 234 9.86 8.03 -5.54
CA LEU A 234 9.25 6.72 -5.39
C LEU A 234 8.10 6.79 -4.39
N GLU A 235 7.15 5.89 -4.57
CA GLU A 235 5.91 5.85 -3.79
C GLU A 235 5.79 4.53 -3.02
N PRO A 236 6.70 4.24 -2.08
CA PRO A 236 6.66 2.96 -1.39
C PRO A 236 5.44 2.88 -0.48
N GLY A 237 4.72 1.75 -0.59
CA GLY A 237 3.73 1.31 0.39
C GLY A 237 4.27 0.06 1.07
N GLU A 238 4.15 -1.08 0.39
CA GLU A 238 4.55 -2.41 0.88
C GLU A 238 5.99 -2.44 1.41
N ALA A 239 6.93 -1.82 0.70
CA ALA A 239 8.33 -1.78 1.12
C ALA A 239 8.53 -1.15 2.51
N ILE A 240 7.68 -0.19 2.92
CA ILE A 240 7.78 0.42 4.26
C ILE A 240 7.22 -0.51 5.33
N ILE A 241 6.12 -1.20 5.04
CA ILE A 241 5.31 -1.87 6.07
C ILE A 241 5.43 -3.40 6.09
N THR A 242 6.18 -3.99 5.16
CA THR A 242 6.31 -5.46 5.08
C THR A 242 6.86 -6.02 6.39
N LYS A 243 6.27 -7.11 6.85
CA LYS A 243 6.63 -7.87 8.06
C LYS A 243 6.62 -7.06 9.35
N THR A 244 6.00 -5.87 9.34
CA THR A 244 5.91 -5.00 10.53
C THR A 244 4.73 -5.33 11.42
N THR A 245 3.70 -5.97 10.87
CA THR A 245 2.39 -6.08 11.52
C THR A 245 1.80 -7.46 11.37
N ASP A 246 1.31 -8.00 12.47
CA ASP A 246 0.60 -9.27 12.49
C ASP A 246 -0.89 -9.03 12.80
N LEU A 247 -1.76 -9.82 12.18
CA LEU A 247 -3.16 -9.96 12.60
C LEU A 247 -3.24 -11.12 13.59
N VAL A 248 -3.52 -10.80 14.85
CA VAL A 248 -3.62 -11.78 15.94
C VAL A 248 -5.06 -12.21 16.11
N VAL A 249 -5.26 -13.52 16.09
CA VAL A 249 -6.58 -14.17 16.14
C VAL A 249 -6.59 -15.25 17.21
N THR A 250 -7.76 -15.70 17.62
CA THR A 250 -7.95 -16.83 18.54
C THR A 250 -8.70 -17.96 17.84
N VAL A 251 -8.26 -19.20 18.02
CA VAL A 251 -9.00 -20.40 17.62
C VAL A 251 -10.28 -20.49 18.45
N VAL A 252 -11.44 -20.38 17.80
CA VAL A 252 -12.75 -20.44 18.46
C VAL A 252 -13.38 -21.82 18.42
N ASP A 253 -13.04 -22.63 17.44
CA ASP A 253 -13.53 -24.01 17.29
C ASP A 253 -12.58 -24.83 16.42
N ILE A 254 -12.65 -26.16 16.56
CA ILE A 254 -11.92 -27.11 15.71
C ILE A 254 -12.90 -28.17 15.24
N VAL A 255 -13.12 -28.22 13.93
CA VAL A 255 -14.04 -29.17 13.29
C VAL A 255 -13.28 -30.12 12.38
N GLU A 256 -13.88 -31.26 12.05
CA GLU A 256 -13.27 -32.25 11.17
C GLU A 256 -14.23 -32.67 10.07
N ASN A 257 -13.78 -32.52 8.83
CA ASN A 257 -14.42 -33.08 7.64
C ASN A 257 -13.33 -33.56 6.69
N VAL A 258 -12.90 -34.81 6.86
CA VAL A 258 -11.71 -35.41 6.21
C VAL A 258 -10.39 -34.77 6.67
N LYS A 259 -10.31 -33.43 6.69
CA LYS A 259 -9.24 -32.64 7.30
C LYS A 259 -9.76 -31.90 8.53
N LYS A 260 -8.84 -31.55 9.44
CA LYS A 260 -9.15 -30.66 10.56
C LYS A 260 -9.13 -29.21 10.10
N THR A 261 -10.11 -28.44 10.56
CA THR A 261 -10.20 -27.00 10.35
C THR A 261 -10.22 -26.31 11.71
N ALA A 262 -9.25 -25.45 11.97
CA ALA A 262 -9.27 -24.53 13.10
C ALA A 262 -9.96 -23.23 12.65
N ILE A 263 -11.13 -22.95 13.21
CA ILE A 263 -11.89 -21.73 12.93
C ILE A 263 -11.34 -20.62 13.84
N VAL A 264 -10.96 -19.48 13.27
CA VAL A 264 -10.45 -18.33 14.03
C VAL A 264 -11.44 -17.18 14.07
N ASP A 265 -11.36 -16.31 15.08
CA ASP A 265 -12.23 -15.14 15.26
C ASP A 265 -11.97 -13.97 14.27
N SER A 266 -11.61 -14.29 13.03
CA SER A 266 -11.36 -13.34 11.95
C SER A 266 -11.77 -13.93 10.60
N ALA A 267 -11.79 -13.11 9.55
CA ALA A 267 -12.18 -13.53 8.21
C ALA A 267 -11.30 -12.90 7.13
N THR A 268 -10.99 -13.65 6.07
CA THR A 268 -10.20 -13.10 4.96
C THR A 268 -11.01 -12.03 4.22
N GLU A 269 -12.28 -12.28 3.89
CA GLU A 269 -13.12 -11.31 3.18
C GLU A 269 -13.22 -9.96 3.91
N ALA A 270 -13.41 -9.99 5.23
CA ALA A 270 -13.60 -8.78 6.02
C ALA A 270 -12.27 -8.11 6.42
N HIS A 271 -11.25 -8.89 6.79
CA HIS A 271 -10.08 -8.39 7.51
C HIS A 271 -8.75 -8.58 6.79
N ARG A 272 -8.70 -9.43 5.75
CA ARG A 272 -7.49 -9.66 4.93
C ARG A 272 -7.87 -9.99 3.48
N LEU A 273 -8.62 -9.09 2.85
CA LEU A 273 -9.34 -9.36 1.60
C LEU A 273 -8.45 -9.82 0.42
N ASP A 274 -7.17 -9.43 0.38
CA ASP A 274 -6.26 -9.86 -0.68
C ASP A 274 -5.97 -11.35 -0.69
N THR A 275 -5.99 -12.01 0.48
CA THR A 275 -5.88 -13.47 0.56
C THR A 275 -6.97 -14.14 -0.29
N LEU A 276 -8.18 -13.57 -0.28
CA LEU A 276 -9.31 -14.05 -1.09
C LEU A 276 -9.22 -13.61 -2.56
N ILE A 277 -8.92 -12.33 -2.82
CA ILE A 277 -8.91 -11.77 -4.19
C ILE A 277 -7.82 -12.42 -5.05
N TYR A 278 -6.64 -12.59 -4.49
CA TYR A 278 -5.47 -13.09 -5.20
C TYR A 278 -5.23 -14.59 -4.98
N ASN A 279 -6.04 -15.23 -4.13
CA ASN A 279 -5.85 -16.62 -3.72
C ASN A 279 -4.43 -16.88 -3.17
N GLU A 280 -3.93 -15.92 -2.39
CA GLU A 280 -2.60 -15.95 -1.80
C GLU A 280 -2.68 -16.41 -0.33
N PRO A 281 -2.14 -17.59 0.01
CA PRO A 281 -2.25 -18.13 1.36
C PRO A 281 -1.48 -17.25 2.36
N ALA A 282 -2.08 -17.03 3.53
CA ALA A 282 -1.41 -16.36 4.63
C ALA A 282 -0.31 -17.23 5.25
N SER A 283 0.61 -16.59 5.97
CA SER A 283 1.62 -17.27 6.80
C SER A 283 1.26 -17.14 8.27
N ILE A 284 1.45 -18.21 9.04
CA ILE A 284 1.16 -18.26 10.48
C ILE A 284 2.46 -18.43 11.25
N LEU A 285 2.70 -17.60 12.27
CA LEU A 285 3.93 -17.65 13.07
C LEU A 285 4.13 -19.00 13.78
N GLU A 286 3.05 -19.56 14.32
CA GLU A 286 3.05 -20.81 15.07
C GLU A 286 3.15 -22.06 14.17
N ALA A 287 3.06 -21.90 12.85
CA ALA A 287 3.18 -23.01 11.92
C ALA A 287 4.65 -23.44 11.75
N SER A 288 4.84 -24.72 11.45
CA SER A 288 6.14 -25.33 11.18
C SER A 288 6.02 -26.23 9.96
N GLU A 289 6.89 -26.05 8.97
CA GLU A 289 6.93 -26.91 7.77
C GLU A 289 7.14 -28.39 8.11
N ASN A 290 7.79 -28.68 9.23
CA ASN A 290 8.05 -30.03 9.74
C ASN A 290 6.99 -30.52 10.74
N GLY A 291 5.93 -29.74 10.96
CA GLY A 291 4.84 -30.13 11.86
C GLY A 291 4.07 -31.34 11.35
N GLU A 292 3.62 -32.20 12.27
CA GLU A 292 2.85 -33.41 11.93
C GLU A 292 1.33 -33.20 11.95
N HIS A 293 0.88 -32.02 12.38
CA HIS A 293 -0.53 -31.70 12.52
C HIS A 293 -0.99 -30.66 11.48
N GLU A 294 -1.54 -31.14 10.37
CA GLU A 294 -2.11 -30.30 9.31
C GLU A 294 -3.50 -29.76 9.71
N TYR A 295 -3.69 -28.44 9.54
CA TYR A 295 -4.97 -27.77 9.70
C TYR A 295 -5.25 -26.86 8.51
N VAL A 296 -6.53 -26.81 8.10
CA VAL A 296 -7.06 -25.64 7.42
C VAL A 296 -7.29 -24.56 8.47
N ILE A 297 -6.77 -23.35 8.25
CA ILE A 297 -7.07 -22.20 9.11
C ILE A 297 -8.27 -21.48 8.51
N GLY A 298 -9.45 -21.79 9.03
CA GLY A 298 -10.73 -21.32 8.53
C GLY A 298 -11.16 -20.00 9.18
N SER A 299 -11.90 -19.20 8.42
CA SER A 299 -12.48 -17.94 8.88
C SER A 299 -13.79 -18.15 9.65
N CYS A 300 -14.20 -17.16 10.46
CA CYS A 300 -15.50 -17.16 11.15
C CYS A 300 -16.68 -16.65 10.30
N SER A 301 -16.48 -16.42 9.00
CA SER A 301 -17.54 -15.98 8.10
C SER A 301 -18.40 -17.15 7.62
N CYS A 302 -19.54 -16.84 7.01
CA CYS A 302 -20.43 -17.85 6.42
C CYS A 302 -20.01 -18.23 4.98
N LEU A 303 -18.97 -17.60 4.42
CA LEU A 303 -18.52 -17.87 3.06
C LEU A 303 -17.73 -19.19 3.04
N ALA A 304 -18.20 -20.17 2.26
CA ALA A 304 -17.65 -21.54 2.28
C ALA A 304 -16.15 -21.64 1.90
N GLY A 305 -15.67 -20.73 1.04
CA GLY A 305 -14.26 -20.70 0.60
C GLY A 305 -13.37 -19.81 1.45
N ASP A 306 -13.87 -19.24 2.54
CA ASP A 306 -13.12 -18.29 3.36
C ASP A 306 -12.16 -18.99 4.32
N GLN A 307 -10.91 -19.09 3.90
CA GLN A 307 -9.82 -19.71 4.64
C GLN A 307 -8.53 -18.90 4.47
N PHE A 308 -7.74 -18.80 5.53
CA PHE A 308 -6.47 -18.08 5.51
C PHE A 308 -5.37 -18.88 4.82
N CYS A 309 -5.24 -20.17 5.14
CA CYS A 309 -4.22 -21.05 4.60
C CYS A 309 -4.46 -22.51 5.01
N VAL A 310 -3.63 -23.41 4.49
CA VAL A 310 -3.38 -24.74 5.08
C VAL A 310 -1.98 -24.71 5.68
N ALA A 311 -1.84 -25.14 6.93
CA ALA A 311 -0.57 -25.07 7.66
C ALA A 311 -0.37 -26.29 8.56
N ASN A 312 0.89 -26.61 8.83
CA ASN A 312 1.30 -27.69 9.73
C ASN A 312 1.77 -27.12 11.07
N PHE A 313 1.54 -27.85 12.16
CA PHE A 313 1.91 -27.46 13.52
C PHE A 313 2.62 -28.61 14.22
N GLU A 314 3.58 -28.28 15.10
CA GLU A 314 4.34 -29.27 15.87
C GLU A 314 3.49 -29.95 16.96
N GLN A 315 2.49 -29.24 17.48
CA GLN A 315 1.53 -29.74 18.45
C GLN A 315 0.10 -29.49 17.91
N PRO A 316 -0.90 -30.30 18.32
CA PRO A 316 -2.28 -30.05 17.94
C PRO A 316 -2.75 -28.67 18.44
N LEU A 317 -3.50 -27.95 17.61
CA LEU A 317 -4.10 -26.68 18.03
C LEU A 317 -5.17 -26.90 19.11
N GLU A 318 -5.31 -25.92 20.00
CA GLU A 318 -6.32 -25.91 21.06
C GLU A 318 -7.29 -24.74 20.90
N ILE A 319 -8.56 -24.93 21.28
CA ILE A 319 -9.53 -23.83 21.37
C ILE A 319 -9.04 -22.82 22.41
N GLY A 320 -9.05 -21.53 22.05
CA GLY A 320 -8.49 -20.45 22.85
C GLY A 320 -7.03 -20.13 22.55
N GLN A 321 -6.34 -20.95 21.75
CA GLN A 321 -4.98 -20.66 21.30
C GLN A 321 -4.96 -19.46 20.37
N ARG A 322 -3.98 -18.57 20.54
CA ARG A 322 -3.74 -17.45 19.64
C ARG A 322 -2.85 -17.86 18.48
N LEU A 323 -3.16 -17.32 17.31
CA LEU A 323 -2.34 -17.44 16.10
C LEU A 323 -1.97 -16.05 15.60
N HIS A 324 -0.74 -15.89 15.09
CA HIS A 324 -0.28 -14.65 14.47
C HIS A 324 -0.21 -14.84 12.96
N ILE A 325 -1.14 -14.18 12.26
CA ILE A 325 -1.17 -14.12 10.81
C ILE A 325 -0.19 -13.02 10.39
N LEU A 326 0.94 -13.45 9.85
CA LEU A 326 2.08 -12.59 9.56
C LEU A 326 1.81 -11.63 8.41
N ASP A 327 2.58 -10.54 8.38
CA ASP A 327 2.67 -9.59 7.26
C ASP A 327 1.29 -9.05 6.82
N SER A 328 0.58 -8.50 7.78
CA SER A 328 -0.82 -8.08 7.66
C SER A 328 -1.00 -6.56 7.79
N ALA A 329 0.02 -5.75 7.45
CA ALA A 329 -0.12 -4.28 7.37
C ALA A 329 -0.59 -3.82 5.99
N GLY A 330 0.11 -4.26 4.94
CA GLY A 330 -0.09 -3.80 3.58
C GLY A 330 -1.43 -4.25 3.04
N TYR A 331 -2.20 -3.31 2.51
CA TYR A 331 -3.46 -3.60 1.84
C TYR A 331 -4.45 -4.42 2.70
N THR A 332 -4.40 -4.28 4.03
CA THR A 332 -5.38 -4.89 4.96
C THR A 332 -6.28 -3.82 5.56
N MET A 333 -5.77 -3.02 6.51
CA MET A 333 -6.50 -2.03 7.30
C MET A 333 -7.18 -0.96 6.43
N VAL A 334 -6.63 -0.69 5.25
CA VAL A 334 -7.15 0.28 4.28
C VAL A 334 -8.42 -0.16 3.55
N LYS A 335 -8.79 -1.45 3.64
CA LYS A 335 -9.94 -2.02 2.95
C LYS A 335 -10.75 -3.01 3.78
N LEU A 336 -10.67 -2.84 5.10
CA LEU A 336 -11.54 -3.57 6.02
C LEU A 336 -13.00 -3.28 5.69
N ASN A 337 -13.86 -4.27 5.90
CA ASN A 337 -15.28 -4.12 5.68
C ASN A 337 -16.09 -4.87 6.74
N TRP A 338 -17.39 -4.60 6.77
CA TRP A 338 -18.31 -5.15 7.76
C TRP A 338 -19.10 -6.36 7.23
N PHE A 339 -18.50 -7.16 6.34
CA PHE A 339 -19.14 -8.39 5.87
C PHE A 339 -19.58 -9.25 7.05
N ASN A 340 -20.81 -9.77 6.99
CA ASN A 340 -21.49 -10.51 8.06
C ASN A 340 -21.64 -9.78 9.42
N GLY A 341 -21.33 -8.48 9.52
CA GLY A 341 -21.32 -7.77 10.79
C GLY A 341 -20.30 -8.34 11.78
N LEU A 342 -19.21 -8.93 11.27
CA LEU A 342 -18.12 -9.48 12.08
C LEU A 342 -17.47 -8.38 12.93
N ARG A 343 -16.92 -8.77 14.09
CA ARG A 343 -16.17 -7.83 14.93
C ARG A 343 -14.90 -7.40 14.20
N MET A 344 -14.78 -6.09 13.96
CA MET A 344 -13.60 -5.51 13.34
C MET A 344 -12.38 -5.65 14.26
N PRO A 345 -11.20 -5.99 13.73
CA PRO A 345 -9.99 -6.06 14.53
C PRO A 345 -9.61 -4.69 15.08
N SER A 346 -9.27 -4.63 16.37
CA SER A 346 -8.66 -3.42 16.94
C SER A 346 -7.25 -3.21 16.37
N VAL A 347 -6.70 -2.00 16.49
CA VAL A 347 -5.36 -1.68 15.99
C VAL A 347 -4.47 -1.21 17.15
N TYR A 348 -3.32 -1.84 17.30
CA TYR A 348 -2.33 -1.52 18.31
C TYR A 348 -0.95 -1.29 17.69
N CYS A 349 -0.12 -0.51 18.38
CA CYS A 349 1.32 -0.40 18.11
C CYS A 349 2.11 -0.78 19.36
N GLN A 350 3.03 -1.74 19.21
CA GLN A 350 4.05 -2.03 20.20
C GLN A 350 5.26 -1.13 19.93
N ARG A 351 5.53 -0.24 20.89
CA ARG A 351 6.66 0.69 20.87
C ARG A 351 7.98 -0.01 21.22
N SER A 352 9.11 0.59 20.84
CA SER A 352 10.46 0.09 21.12
C SER A 352 10.77 -0.05 22.62
N ASN A 353 10.11 0.75 23.47
CA ASN A 353 10.22 0.65 24.92
C ASN A 353 9.35 -0.49 25.53
N GLY A 354 8.63 -1.25 24.70
CA GLY A 354 7.71 -2.31 25.10
C GLY A 354 6.28 -1.84 25.42
N GLU A 355 6.00 -0.54 25.42
CA GLU A 355 4.66 0.00 25.60
C GLU A 355 3.74 -0.44 24.44
N ILE A 356 2.49 -0.79 24.76
CA ILE A 356 1.47 -1.07 23.75
C ILE A 356 0.46 0.07 23.76
N GLN A 357 0.32 0.72 22.62
CA GLN A 357 -0.60 1.82 22.39
C GLN A 357 -1.78 1.34 21.56
N LYS A 358 -3.00 1.62 22.03
CA LYS A 358 -4.22 1.37 21.26
C LYS A 358 -4.44 2.53 20.30
N LEU A 359 -4.38 2.23 19.00
CA LEU A 359 -4.56 3.23 17.94
C LEU A 359 -6.01 3.31 17.48
N ASN A 360 -6.72 2.18 17.45
CA ASN A 360 -8.11 2.14 17.05
C ASN A 360 -8.87 0.96 17.67
N GLU A 361 -10.16 1.14 17.91
CA GLU A 361 -11.11 0.11 18.37
C GLU A 361 -12.47 0.45 17.81
N PHE A 362 -13.24 -0.57 17.43
CA PHE A 362 -14.52 -0.42 16.74
C PHE A 362 -15.64 -1.07 17.53
N ASP A 363 -16.83 -0.48 17.46
CA ASP A 363 -18.03 -0.99 18.11
C ASP A 363 -19.23 -1.13 17.16
N TYR A 364 -20.38 -1.50 17.73
CA TYR A 364 -21.62 -1.67 16.98
C TYR A 364 -22.11 -0.38 16.30
N SER A 365 -21.82 0.78 16.87
CA SER A 365 -22.18 2.09 16.31
C SER A 365 -21.44 2.35 15.00
N ASP A 366 -20.17 1.92 14.90
CA ASP A 366 -19.38 2.01 13.67
C ASP A 366 -19.98 1.15 12.57
N PHE A 367 -20.32 -0.11 12.88
CA PHE A 367 -21.03 -1.00 11.97
C PHE A 367 -22.34 -0.37 11.48
N LYS A 368 -23.19 0.07 12.42
CA LYS A 368 -24.49 0.65 12.11
C LYS A 368 -24.38 1.91 11.24
N ARG A 369 -23.40 2.77 11.53
CA ARG A 369 -23.15 4.01 10.78
C ARG A 369 -22.80 3.75 9.32
N SER A 370 -22.16 2.62 9.02
CA SER A 370 -21.84 2.24 7.63
C SER A 370 -23.08 1.86 6.80
N LEU A 371 -24.18 1.50 7.47
CA LEU A 371 -25.41 1.02 6.81
C LEU A 371 -26.46 2.11 6.63
N SER A 372 -26.75 2.89 7.68
CA SER A 372 -27.64 4.05 7.57
C SER A 372 -27.61 4.94 8.81
N GLN A 373 -27.80 6.24 8.61
CA GLN A 373 -28.08 7.21 9.68
C GLN A 373 -29.55 7.63 9.74
N TRP A 374 -30.35 7.30 8.72
CA TRP A 374 -31.73 7.76 8.60
C TRP A 374 -32.66 6.59 8.25
N THR A 375 -33.88 6.65 8.79
CA THR A 375 -34.96 5.73 8.42
C THR A 375 -35.82 6.37 7.34
N VAL A 376 -36.27 5.58 6.37
CA VAL A 376 -37.39 5.99 5.52
C VAL A 376 -38.62 6.08 6.43
N LYS A 377 -39.20 7.28 6.54
CA LYS A 377 -40.42 7.52 7.32
C LYS A 377 -41.66 7.43 6.46
#